data_AF-A0A179I2Q9-F1
#
_entry.id   AF-A0A179I2Q9-F1
#
_cell.length_a   1.000
_cell.length_b   1.000
_cell.length_c   1.000
_cell.angle_alpha   90.00
_cell.angle_beta   90.00
_cell.angle_gamma   90.00
#
_symmetry.space_group_name_H-M   'P 1'
#
loop_
_entity.id
_entity.type
_entity.pdbx_description
1 polymer ?
#
loop_
_entity_poly.entity_id
_entity_poly.type
_entity_poly.pdbx_seq_one_letter_code
_entity_poly.pdbx_strand_id
1 'polypeptide(L)'
;MSRLTTLPPELLHHIFSWLNPTDLGTLPRVCSALNDYVKGNWKLCQDVYLNHLDKPQDNNPVDWEQALHDYARLQLICQRPAASDKESELAFVHKTVTNLLSRASSRGYTNDNSNTHSASRNADFLRQLFSGSDSTRAAFLERSFLFDRVRCERPLQFPHAATSADDNDQNGSKGSKSDDDEQTKTHQRSAQLHCLYGTPIQNVGRLRSERTYPFACSTVYDMRGHTTRTRWGPFRDDGSGRSKRFVAKLFSDVWSTPFSGSWAGSYMPTPTPSPAPALSSLELSDPYGVTGTWYRTNSSIQVVCFLDYNDFFNYNFPMGDPFPTNLPRPGISVGEATRLIILKLRVTHIEPPGPDDGQELPVVHFTGDSRLLDDGWDANASSELKGTVRLTTEGEVRWTSSSIYNGEERWKSEGVQVGGARSARGV
;
A
#
# COMPACT_ATOMS: atom_id res chain seq x y z
N MET A 1 -12.92 34.86 41.44
CA MET A 1 -12.42 34.45 40.10
C MET A 1 -12.75 32.98 39.94
N SER A 2 -13.61 32.62 38.99
CA SER A 2 -13.92 31.22 38.66
C SER A 2 -12.66 30.52 38.15
N ARG A 3 -12.24 29.44 38.83
CA ARG A 3 -11.09 28.64 38.41
C ARG A 3 -11.59 27.50 37.52
N LEU A 4 -10.85 27.16 36.47
CA LEU A 4 -11.22 26.05 35.57
C LEU A 4 -11.47 24.75 36.35
N THR A 5 -10.66 24.49 37.38
CA THR A 5 -10.79 23.31 38.26
C THR A 5 -12.02 23.30 39.17
N THR A 6 -12.79 24.41 39.22
CA THR A 6 -14.05 24.47 39.99
C THR A 6 -15.28 24.20 39.12
N LEU A 7 -15.09 23.95 37.82
CA LEU A 7 -16.17 23.54 36.94
C LEU A 7 -16.59 22.08 37.21
N PRO A 8 -17.88 21.76 37.00
CA PRO A 8 -18.36 20.38 37.00
C PRO A 8 -17.56 19.47 36.06
N PRO A 9 -17.34 18.19 36.43
CA PRO A 9 -16.64 17.20 35.61
C PRO A 9 -17.17 17.07 34.17
N GLU A 10 -18.46 17.31 33.95
CA GLU A 10 -19.12 17.22 32.64
C GLU A 10 -18.72 18.38 31.72
N LEU A 11 -18.59 19.59 32.29
CA LEU A 11 -18.12 20.75 31.54
C LEU A 11 -16.62 20.65 31.25
N LEU A 12 -15.84 20.11 32.20
CA LEU A 12 -14.43 19.79 31.96
C LEU A 12 -14.28 18.74 30.85
N HIS A 13 -15.10 17.69 30.86
CA HIS A 13 -15.11 16.66 29.81
C HIS A 13 -15.35 17.28 28.45
N HIS A 14 -16.41 18.09 28.34
CA HIS A 14 -16.78 18.73 27.10
C HIS A 14 -15.67 19.64 26.59
N ILE A 15 -15.07 20.48 27.44
CA ILE A 15 -13.95 21.34 27.06
C ILE A 15 -12.76 20.51 26.58
N PHE A 16 -12.36 19.48 27.33
CA PHE A 16 -11.18 18.68 27.00
C PHE A 16 -11.40 17.77 25.80
N SER A 17 -12.63 17.39 25.49
CA SER A 17 -12.96 16.58 24.31
C SER A 17 -12.59 17.26 22.98
N TRP A 18 -12.52 18.59 22.94
CA TRP A 18 -12.19 19.37 21.75
C TRP A 18 -10.71 19.78 21.66
N LEU A 19 -9.87 19.38 22.63
CA LEU A 19 -8.44 19.69 22.61
C LEU A 19 -7.70 18.79 21.62
N ASN A 20 -6.60 19.32 21.05
CA ASN A 20 -5.68 18.48 20.29
C ASN A 20 -5.08 17.41 21.22
N PRO A 21 -4.84 16.19 20.72
CA PRO A 21 -4.27 15.12 21.53
C PRO A 21 -2.89 15.42 22.13
N THR A 22 -2.07 16.23 21.43
CA THR A 22 -0.79 16.73 21.96
C THR A 22 -0.99 17.64 23.16
N ASP A 23 -1.99 18.53 23.11
CA ASP A 23 -2.29 19.50 24.17
C ASP A 23 -2.92 18.79 25.37
N LEU A 24 -3.78 17.80 25.13
CA LEU A 24 -4.36 16.94 26.16
C LEU A 24 -3.25 16.24 26.97
N GLY A 25 -2.19 15.77 26.30
CA GLY A 25 -1.03 15.17 26.96
C GLY A 25 -0.23 16.13 27.85
N THR A 26 -0.39 17.45 27.69
CA THR A 26 0.27 18.44 28.56
C THR A 26 -0.53 18.76 29.82
N LEU A 27 -1.86 18.58 29.82
CA LEU A 27 -2.73 18.93 30.94
C LEU A 27 -2.35 18.24 32.28
N PRO A 28 -1.98 16.94 32.30
CA PRO A 28 -1.55 16.28 33.54
C PRO A 28 -0.32 16.90 34.20
N ARG A 29 0.44 17.72 33.48
CA ARG A 29 1.64 18.41 34.00
C ARG A 29 1.31 19.76 34.63
N VAL A 30 0.10 20.28 34.44
CA VAL A 30 -0.30 21.62 34.93
C VAL A 30 -0.66 21.57 36.41
N CYS A 31 -1.50 20.63 36.84
CA CYS A 31 -1.84 20.42 38.25
C CYS A 31 -2.36 19.00 38.53
N SER A 32 -2.36 18.60 39.80
CA SER A 32 -2.83 17.27 40.23
C SER A 32 -4.30 17.02 39.89
N ALA A 33 -5.18 18.00 40.09
CA ALA A 33 -6.60 17.86 39.79
C ALA A 33 -6.89 17.54 38.30
N LEU A 34 -6.12 18.13 37.38
CA LEU A 34 -6.22 17.81 35.95
C LEU A 34 -5.56 16.48 35.60
N ASN A 35 -4.48 16.11 36.30
CA ASN A 35 -3.85 14.81 36.16
C ASN A 35 -4.82 13.68 36.53
N ASP A 36 -5.44 13.79 37.71
CA ASP A 36 -6.39 12.80 38.23
C ASP A 36 -7.63 12.67 37.32
N TYR A 37 -8.01 13.77 36.64
CA TYR A 37 -9.15 13.77 35.72
C TYR A 37 -8.85 13.12 34.36
N VAL A 38 -7.64 13.34 33.83
CA VAL A 38 -7.25 12.82 32.51
C VAL A 38 -6.79 11.36 32.61
N LYS A 39 -6.05 11.02 33.67
CA LYS A 39 -5.44 9.69 33.83
C LYS A 39 -6.50 8.60 34.05
N GLY A 40 -6.49 7.57 33.21
CA GLY A 40 -7.46 6.46 33.28
C GLY A 40 -8.86 6.82 32.78
N ASN A 41 -9.09 8.03 32.27
CA ASN A 41 -10.36 8.44 31.68
C ASN A 41 -10.43 8.01 30.20
N TRP A 42 -10.68 6.72 29.99
CA TRP A 42 -10.80 6.15 28.64
C TRP A 42 -11.89 6.81 27.80
N LYS A 43 -12.96 7.32 28.43
CA LYS A 43 -14.08 7.95 27.73
C LYS A 43 -13.68 9.31 27.16
N LEU A 44 -12.90 10.09 27.90
CA LEU A 44 -12.31 11.32 27.39
C LEU A 44 -11.37 11.01 26.22
N CYS A 45 -10.51 9.99 26.35
CA CYS A 45 -9.64 9.58 25.26
C CYS A 45 -10.42 9.14 24.02
N GLN A 46 -11.52 8.41 24.20
CA GLN A 46 -12.43 8.01 23.12
C GLN A 46 -13.05 9.23 22.43
N ASP A 47 -13.61 10.17 23.18
CA ASP A 47 -14.32 11.32 22.59
C ASP A 47 -13.33 12.25 21.86
N VAL A 48 -12.14 12.48 22.44
CA VAL A 48 -11.07 13.22 21.75
C VAL A 48 -10.65 12.50 20.47
N TYR A 49 -10.48 11.18 20.51
CA TYR A 49 -10.15 10.38 19.33
C TYR A 49 -11.21 10.53 18.24
N LEU A 50 -12.50 10.35 18.57
CA LEU A 50 -13.61 10.41 17.61
C LEU A 50 -13.88 11.81 17.07
N ASN A 51 -13.44 12.86 17.78
CA ASN A 51 -13.49 14.23 17.27
C ASN A 51 -12.46 14.48 16.16
N HIS A 52 -11.31 13.81 16.19
CA HIS A 52 -10.21 14.02 15.25
C HIS A 52 -10.12 12.95 14.15
N LEU A 53 -10.47 11.71 14.48
CA LEU A 53 -10.33 10.53 13.63
C LEU A 53 -11.69 9.89 13.34
N ASP A 54 -11.66 8.85 12.50
CA ASP A 54 -12.84 8.10 12.12
C ASP A 54 -13.28 7.14 13.23
N LYS A 55 -14.57 6.81 13.25
CA LYS A 55 -15.09 5.73 14.09
C LYS A 55 -14.71 4.39 13.45
N PRO A 56 -14.01 3.48 14.14
CA PRO A 56 -13.70 2.15 13.61
C PRO A 56 -14.97 1.39 13.25
N GLN A 57 -14.97 0.67 12.12
CA GLN A 57 -16.11 -0.16 11.68
C GLN A 57 -16.17 -1.50 12.42
N ASP A 58 -15.03 -2.04 12.81
CA ASP A 58 -14.94 -3.35 13.45
C ASP A 58 -15.30 -3.31 14.93
N ASN A 59 -15.92 -4.40 15.40
CA ASN A 59 -16.15 -4.68 16.83
C ASN A 59 -14.85 -5.00 17.59
N ASN A 60 -13.68 -4.77 17.00
CA ASN A 60 -12.41 -5.02 17.65
C ASN A 60 -12.24 -4.08 18.84
N PRO A 61 -11.86 -4.60 20.03
CA PRO A 61 -11.68 -3.77 21.21
C PRO A 61 -10.52 -2.80 20.96
N VAL A 62 -10.85 -1.51 20.88
CA VAL A 62 -9.85 -0.44 20.76
C VAL A 62 -9.49 0.05 22.14
N ASP A 63 -8.21 -0.06 22.48
CA ASP A 63 -7.63 0.69 23.58
C ASP A 63 -7.53 2.17 23.18
N TRP A 64 -8.50 2.96 23.62
CA TRP A 64 -8.62 4.38 23.29
C TRP A 64 -7.48 5.22 23.85
N GLU A 65 -6.94 4.85 25.02
CA GLU A 65 -5.82 5.57 25.64
C GLU A 65 -4.55 5.34 24.82
N GLN A 66 -4.23 4.07 24.52
CA GLN A 66 -3.08 3.75 23.69
C GLN A 66 -3.23 4.32 22.27
N ALA A 67 -4.41 4.25 21.67
CA ALA A 67 -4.65 4.78 20.33
C ALA A 67 -4.44 6.30 20.26
N LEU A 68 -4.87 7.03 21.29
CA LEU A 68 -4.69 8.49 21.37
C LEU A 68 -3.22 8.86 21.62
N HIS A 69 -2.53 8.10 22.47
CA HIS A 69 -1.09 8.27 22.71
C HIS A 69 -0.27 7.99 21.45
N ASP A 70 -0.59 6.92 20.71
CA ASP A 70 0.07 6.58 19.46
C ASP A 70 -0.14 7.67 18.40
N TYR A 71 -1.36 8.21 18.32
CA TYR A 71 -1.68 9.36 17.45
C TYR A 71 -0.85 10.60 17.82
N ALA A 72 -0.83 11.01 19.09
CA ALA A 72 -0.07 12.18 19.52
C ALA A 72 1.45 11.99 19.33
N ARG A 73 1.97 10.79 19.63
CA ARG A 73 3.38 10.45 19.41
C ARG A 73 3.74 10.48 17.92
N LEU A 74 2.87 9.99 17.04
CA LEU A 74 3.10 10.05 15.59
C LEU A 74 3.22 11.51 15.11
N GLN A 75 2.35 12.41 15.56
CA GLN A 75 2.46 13.84 15.24
C GLN A 75 3.81 14.42 15.68
N LEU A 76 4.22 14.16 16.93
CA LEU A 76 5.47 14.66 17.48
C LEU A 76 6.71 14.13 16.73
N ILE A 77 6.71 12.86 16.34
CA ILE A 77 7.80 12.26 15.54
C ILE A 77 7.87 12.92 14.16
N CYS A 78 6.73 13.11 13.50
CA CYS A 78 6.66 13.77 12.19
C CYS A 78 7.08 15.25 12.25
N GLN A 79 6.90 15.93 13.39
CA GLN A 79 7.36 17.32 13.60
C GLN A 79 8.87 17.48 13.80
N ARG A 80 9.63 16.41 14.10
CA ARG A 80 11.10 16.48 14.22
C ARG A 80 11.72 17.01 12.91
N PRO A 81 12.74 17.90 12.95
CA PRO A 81 13.23 18.59 11.76
C PRO A 81 13.99 17.65 10.81
N ALA A 82 14.94 16.88 11.32
CA ALA A 82 15.81 16.04 10.50
C ALA A 82 15.24 14.62 10.32
N ALA A 83 15.61 13.99 9.20
CA ALA A 83 15.28 12.58 8.95
C ALA A 83 15.98 11.67 9.96
N SER A 84 17.27 11.92 10.24
CA SER A 84 18.12 11.19 11.19
C SER A 84 17.50 11.00 12.57
N ASP A 85 16.75 12.02 13.03
CA ASP A 85 16.20 12.06 14.38
C ASP A 85 14.96 11.17 14.54
N LYS A 86 14.42 10.65 13.43
CA LYS A 86 13.18 9.87 13.44
C LYS A 86 13.27 8.51 12.75
N GLU A 87 14.40 8.17 12.12
CA GLU A 87 14.57 6.91 11.36
C GLU A 87 14.37 5.66 12.23
N SER A 88 14.86 5.71 13.46
CA SER A 88 14.73 4.61 14.44
C SER A 88 13.28 4.30 14.83
N GLU A 89 12.37 5.24 14.60
CA GLU A 89 10.94 5.11 14.92
C GLU A 89 10.14 4.41 13.81
N LEU A 90 10.78 3.98 12.72
CA LEU A 90 10.08 3.39 11.56
C LEU A 90 9.14 2.24 11.94
N ALA A 91 9.55 1.37 12.87
CA ALA A 91 8.72 0.26 13.34
C ALA A 91 7.41 0.75 13.99
N PHE A 92 7.51 1.79 14.81
CA PHE A 92 6.36 2.42 15.46
C PHE A 92 5.46 3.14 14.45
N VAL A 93 6.05 3.92 13.54
CA VAL A 93 5.30 4.66 12.51
C VAL A 93 4.58 3.69 11.59
N HIS A 94 5.24 2.64 11.13
CA HIS A 94 4.62 1.60 10.31
C HIS A 94 3.41 0.96 11.00
N LYS A 95 3.55 0.52 12.25
CA LYS A 95 2.44 -0.05 13.04
C LYS A 95 1.30 0.95 13.22
N THR A 96 1.60 2.21 13.54
CA THR A 96 0.58 3.22 13.82
C THR A 96 -0.18 3.61 12.55
N VAL A 97 0.52 3.81 11.43
CA VAL A 97 -0.09 4.14 10.13
C VAL A 97 -0.98 2.99 9.65
N THR A 98 -0.49 1.75 9.72
CA THR A 98 -1.29 0.57 9.32
C THR A 98 -2.52 0.40 10.20
N ASN A 99 -2.42 0.60 11.52
CA ASN A 99 -3.56 0.59 12.43
C ASN A 99 -4.56 1.72 12.17
N LEU A 100 -4.09 2.93 11.83
CA LEU A 100 -4.98 4.04 11.49
C LEU A 100 -5.75 3.76 10.19
N LEU A 101 -5.09 3.19 9.19
CA LEU A 101 -5.73 2.83 7.93
C LEU A 101 -6.68 1.63 8.09
N SER A 102 -6.34 0.63 8.90
CA SER A 102 -7.28 -0.49 9.16
C SER A 102 -8.54 -0.06 9.92
N ARG A 103 -8.44 1.02 10.72
CA ARG A 103 -9.58 1.62 11.43
C ARG A 103 -10.28 2.74 10.64
N ALA A 104 -9.81 3.06 9.44
CA ALA A 104 -10.43 4.07 8.60
C ALA A 104 -11.86 3.62 8.23
N SER A 105 -12.78 4.56 8.15
CA SER A 105 -14.17 4.26 7.82
C SER A 105 -14.75 5.26 6.85
N SER A 106 -15.69 4.78 6.03
CA SER A 106 -16.36 5.64 5.07
C SER A 106 -17.28 6.63 5.76
N ARG A 107 -17.17 7.91 5.38
CA ARG A 107 -18.09 8.96 5.81
C ARG A 107 -19.36 9.05 4.93
N GLY A 108 -19.53 8.14 3.97
CA GLY A 108 -20.69 8.11 3.07
C GLY A 108 -20.63 9.12 1.91
N TYR A 109 -19.51 9.83 1.74
CA TYR A 109 -19.25 10.70 0.61
C TYR A 109 -17.82 10.51 0.09
N THR A 110 -17.60 10.90 -1.16
CA THR A 110 -16.31 10.74 -1.83
C THR A 110 -15.40 11.93 -1.54
N ASN A 111 -14.09 11.76 -1.64
CA ASN A 111 -13.18 12.89 -1.46
C ASN A 111 -13.25 13.88 -2.64
N ASP A 112 -12.78 15.10 -2.44
CA ASP A 112 -12.83 16.16 -3.47
C ASP A 112 -12.07 15.80 -4.76
N ASN A 113 -11.13 14.84 -4.66
CA ASN A 113 -10.20 14.48 -5.72
C ASN A 113 -10.61 13.23 -6.51
N SER A 114 -11.63 12.48 -6.08
CA SER A 114 -12.07 11.25 -6.73
C SER A 114 -13.55 10.97 -6.43
N ASN A 115 -14.29 10.53 -7.45
CA ASN A 115 -15.69 10.13 -7.32
C ASN A 115 -15.88 8.68 -6.85
N THR A 116 -14.78 7.98 -6.55
CA THR A 116 -14.78 6.56 -6.18
C THR A 116 -14.03 6.28 -4.89
N HIS A 117 -13.26 7.24 -4.36
CA HIS A 117 -12.53 7.09 -3.11
C HIS A 117 -13.35 7.71 -1.98
N SER A 118 -13.74 6.91 -0.99
CA SER A 118 -14.39 7.41 0.21
C SER A 118 -13.48 8.37 0.99
N ALA A 119 -14.05 9.47 1.49
CA ALA A 119 -13.38 10.34 2.44
C ALA A 119 -13.18 9.62 3.80
N SER A 120 -12.05 9.87 4.45
CA SER A 120 -11.66 9.32 5.76
C SER A 120 -10.76 10.32 6.49
N ARG A 121 -11.08 10.65 7.74
CA ARG A 121 -10.25 11.54 8.58
C ARG A 121 -8.88 10.93 8.84
N ASN A 122 -8.81 9.60 8.98
CA ASN A 122 -7.54 8.91 9.22
C ASN A 122 -6.60 9.07 8.03
N ALA A 123 -7.11 8.87 6.81
CA ALA A 123 -6.35 9.05 5.59
C ALA A 123 -5.95 10.53 5.38
N ASP A 124 -6.86 11.47 5.63
CA ASP A 124 -6.59 12.90 5.49
C ASP A 124 -5.54 13.40 6.51
N PHE A 125 -5.60 12.91 7.74
CA PHE A 125 -4.59 13.19 8.77
C PHE A 125 -3.19 12.69 8.34
N LEU A 126 -3.10 11.43 7.90
CA LEU A 126 -1.84 10.86 7.42
C LEU A 126 -1.31 11.60 6.19
N ARG A 127 -2.20 12.02 5.28
CA ARG A 127 -1.85 12.87 4.14
C ARG A 127 -1.21 14.16 4.61
N GLN A 128 -1.80 14.88 5.56
CA GLN A 128 -1.25 16.14 6.06
C GLN A 128 0.14 15.95 6.69
N LEU A 129 0.31 14.89 7.48
CA LEU A 129 1.60 14.60 8.13
C LEU A 129 2.73 14.32 7.13
N PHE A 130 2.48 13.51 6.11
CA PHE A 130 3.53 13.09 5.16
C PHE A 130 3.71 14.06 4.00
N SER A 131 2.68 14.82 3.61
CA SER A 131 2.79 15.80 2.52
C SER A 131 3.60 17.03 2.92
N GLY A 132 3.53 17.44 4.19
CA GLY A 132 4.13 18.67 4.68
C GLY A 132 5.63 18.59 5.01
N SER A 133 6.25 17.40 4.94
CA SER A 133 7.61 17.19 5.45
C SER A 133 8.43 16.22 4.58
N ASP A 134 9.35 16.78 3.80
CA ASP A 134 10.32 16.01 3.02
C ASP A 134 11.19 15.10 3.91
N SER A 135 11.56 15.56 5.11
CA SER A 135 12.35 14.78 6.06
C SER A 135 11.59 13.55 6.58
N THR A 136 10.26 13.66 6.75
CA THR A 136 9.41 12.54 7.15
C THR A 136 9.31 11.49 6.04
N ARG A 137 9.18 11.91 4.77
CA ARG A 137 9.20 10.97 3.64
C ARG A 137 10.55 10.28 3.50
N ALA A 138 11.65 11.01 3.59
CA ALA A 138 13.00 10.45 3.52
C ALA A 138 13.31 9.46 4.67
N ALA A 139 12.79 9.73 5.87
CA ALA A 139 12.98 8.85 7.02
C ALA A 139 12.19 7.54 6.89
N PHE A 140 10.95 7.60 6.42
CA PHE A 140 10.04 6.45 6.52
C PHE A 140 9.69 5.76 5.21
N LEU A 141 9.68 6.48 4.09
CA LEU A 141 9.24 5.96 2.79
C LEU A 141 10.38 5.63 1.83
N GLU A 142 11.58 6.16 2.10
CA GLU A 142 12.76 6.00 1.25
C GLU A 142 13.79 5.01 1.82
N ARG A 143 13.36 3.95 2.51
CA ARG A 143 14.25 2.94 3.14
C ARG A 143 14.11 1.55 2.57
N SER A 144 13.40 1.38 1.46
CA SER A 144 13.36 0.08 0.78
C SER A 144 14.67 -0.19 0.04
N PHE A 145 14.94 -1.47 -0.27
CA PHE A 145 16.07 -1.91 -1.10
C PHE A 145 16.25 -1.11 -2.41
N LEU A 146 15.15 -0.66 -3.02
CA LEU A 146 15.19 0.22 -4.20
C LEU A 146 15.99 1.52 -3.93
N PHE A 147 15.74 2.18 -2.80
CA PHE A 147 16.42 3.44 -2.46
C PHE A 147 17.87 3.22 -2.06
N ASP A 148 18.20 2.06 -1.50
CA ASP A 148 19.61 1.69 -1.27
C ASP A 148 20.34 1.53 -2.61
N ARG A 149 19.74 0.88 -3.60
CA ARG A 149 20.30 0.82 -4.97
C ARG A 149 20.47 2.20 -5.60
N VAL A 150 19.58 3.15 -5.32
CA VAL A 150 19.70 4.53 -5.82
C VAL A 150 20.83 5.30 -5.14
N ARG A 151 21.09 5.03 -3.85
CA ARG A 151 22.14 5.70 -3.07
C ARG A 151 23.52 5.06 -3.23
N CYS A 152 23.56 3.75 -3.49
CA CYS A 152 24.80 3.00 -3.64
C CYS A 152 25.27 2.96 -5.09
N GLU A 153 26.50 3.41 -5.34
CA GLU A 153 27.14 3.32 -6.65
C GLU A 153 27.58 1.89 -7.01
N ARG A 154 27.69 1.00 -6.00
CA ARG A 154 28.04 -0.41 -6.19
C ARG A 154 26.78 -1.29 -6.28
N PRO A 155 26.75 -2.32 -7.15
CA PRO A 155 25.65 -3.27 -7.18
C PRO A 155 25.50 -3.98 -5.83
N LEU A 156 24.30 -3.92 -5.25
CA LEU A 156 23.93 -4.63 -4.03
C LEU A 156 23.33 -5.99 -4.40
N GLN A 157 23.67 -7.06 -3.67
CA GLN A 157 23.06 -8.37 -3.88
C GLN A 157 21.55 -8.32 -3.71
N PHE A 158 20.84 -9.19 -4.43
CA PHE A 158 19.40 -9.35 -4.23
C PHE A 158 19.12 -9.69 -2.75
N PRO A 159 18.02 -9.15 -2.16
CA PRO A 159 17.63 -9.55 -0.82
C PRO A 159 17.26 -11.03 -0.85
N HIS A 160 18.17 -11.89 -0.40
CA HIS A 160 17.87 -13.30 -0.20
C HIS A 160 17.05 -13.42 1.08
N ALA A 161 15.95 -14.17 1.01
CA ALA A 161 15.37 -14.67 2.23
C ALA A 161 16.40 -15.62 2.84
N ALA A 162 16.71 -15.44 4.12
CA ALA A 162 17.63 -16.31 4.85
C ALA A 162 17.15 -17.76 4.77
N THR A 163 17.57 -18.50 3.75
CA THR A 163 17.44 -19.94 3.72
C THR A 163 18.49 -20.48 4.68
N SER A 164 17.97 -21.11 5.72
CA SER A 164 18.68 -22.11 6.52
C SER A 164 19.48 -23.06 5.63
N ALA A 165 20.74 -23.29 6.02
CA ALA A 165 21.62 -24.38 5.61
C ALA A 165 22.01 -24.40 4.13
N ASP A 166 23.14 -23.75 3.82
CA ASP A 166 24.24 -24.43 3.13
C ASP A 166 25.56 -23.76 3.58
N ASP A 167 26.22 -24.43 4.53
CA ASP A 167 27.58 -24.14 4.95
C ASP A 167 28.53 -24.41 3.76
N ASN A 168 29.10 -23.36 3.16
CA ASN A 168 30.49 -23.34 2.67
C ASN A 168 30.78 -22.10 1.81
N ASP A 169 30.75 -20.90 2.41
CA ASP A 169 31.54 -19.80 1.85
C ASP A 169 32.27 -19.04 2.96
N GLN A 170 33.56 -19.35 3.07
CA GLN A 170 34.46 -18.88 4.13
C GLN A 170 35.02 -17.47 3.88
N ASN A 171 34.42 -16.66 3.03
CA ASN A 171 34.96 -15.32 2.75
C ASN A 171 33.87 -14.28 2.46
N GLY A 172 33.58 -13.43 3.46
CA GLY A 172 33.01 -12.10 3.19
C GLY A 172 31.97 -11.61 4.20
N SER A 173 32.42 -10.76 5.13
CA SER A 173 31.62 -9.87 5.98
C SER A 173 30.86 -10.49 7.16
N LYS A 174 31.38 -10.25 8.37
CA LYS A 174 30.72 -10.47 9.65
C LYS A 174 29.58 -9.45 9.85
N GLY A 175 28.51 -9.54 9.07
CA GLY A 175 27.20 -9.07 9.51
C GLY A 175 26.67 -10.10 10.51
N SER A 176 26.25 -9.67 11.71
CA SER A 176 25.51 -10.58 12.59
C SER A 176 24.20 -10.93 11.88
N LYS A 177 23.80 -12.21 11.85
CA LYS A 177 22.52 -12.67 11.27
C LYS A 177 21.29 -11.89 11.78
N SER A 178 21.42 -11.26 12.95
CA SER A 178 20.41 -10.34 13.52
C SER A 178 20.24 -9.05 12.72
N ASP A 179 21.33 -8.51 12.18
CA ASP A 179 21.37 -7.17 11.60
C ASP A 179 20.77 -7.20 10.18
N ASP A 180 21.04 -8.29 9.44
CA ASP A 180 20.46 -8.53 8.11
C ASP A 180 18.93 -8.74 8.16
N ASP A 181 18.44 -9.40 9.22
CA ASP A 181 17.00 -9.61 9.44
C ASP A 181 16.28 -8.29 9.79
N GLU A 182 16.86 -7.47 10.66
CA GLU A 182 16.31 -6.15 10.99
C GLU A 182 16.37 -5.17 9.80
N GLN A 183 17.42 -5.21 8.98
CA GLN A 183 17.47 -4.43 7.75
C GLN A 183 16.38 -4.87 6.76
N THR A 184 16.17 -6.19 6.62
CA THR A 184 15.10 -6.73 5.75
C THR A 184 13.72 -6.28 6.22
N LYS A 185 13.45 -6.31 7.54
CA LYS A 185 12.19 -5.81 8.13
C LYS A 185 12.04 -4.31 7.91
N THR A 186 13.11 -3.54 8.06
CA THR A 186 13.14 -2.10 7.80
C THR A 186 12.77 -1.80 6.35
N HIS A 187 13.37 -2.51 5.40
CA HIS A 187 13.08 -2.37 3.98
C HIS A 187 11.61 -2.68 3.67
N GLN A 188 11.08 -3.76 4.24
CA GLN A 188 9.69 -4.17 4.02
C GLN A 188 8.70 -3.15 4.59
N ARG A 189 8.92 -2.67 5.83
CA ARG A 189 8.07 -1.66 6.47
C ARG A 189 8.05 -0.36 5.68
N SER A 190 9.21 0.09 5.20
CA SER A 190 9.30 1.30 4.40
C SER A 190 8.63 1.15 3.04
N ALA A 191 8.86 0.04 2.34
CA ALA A 191 8.21 -0.25 1.07
C ALA A 191 6.68 -0.34 1.23
N GLN A 192 6.20 -0.94 2.33
CA GLN A 192 4.77 -0.96 2.67
C GLN A 192 4.20 0.43 2.84
N LEU A 193 4.85 1.28 3.64
CA LEU A 193 4.40 2.65 3.83
C LEU A 193 4.40 3.42 2.52
N HIS A 194 5.39 3.21 1.65
CA HIS A 194 5.44 3.84 0.33
C HIS A 194 4.27 3.38 -0.56
N CYS A 195 3.97 2.08 -0.63
CA CYS A 195 2.81 1.60 -1.39
C CYS A 195 1.49 2.21 -0.86
N LEU A 196 1.32 2.29 0.46
CA LEU A 196 0.12 2.87 1.09
C LEU A 196 0.03 4.39 0.89
N TYR A 197 1.16 5.09 0.91
CA TYR A 197 1.27 6.51 0.59
C TYR A 197 0.85 6.73 -0.86
N GLY A 198 1.37 5.90 -1.76
CA GLY A 198 0.92 5.74 -3.14
C GLY A 198 1.15 6.95 -4.05
N THR A 199 1.73 8.06 -3.60
CA THR A 199 2.14 9.13 -4.52
C THR A 199 3.62 8.99 -4.84
N PRO A 200 4.07 9.38 -6.04
CA PRO A 200 5.48 9.44 -6.34
C PRO A 200 6.18 10.41 -5.37
N ILE A 201 7.11 9.88 -4.57
CA ILE A 201 7.78 10.64 -3.50
C ILE A 201 8.80 11.63 -4.05
N GLN A 202 9.27 11.40 -5.29
CA GLN A 202 10.39 12.13 -5.89
C GLN A 202 10.00 13.13 -6.99
N ASN A 203 8.76 13.62 -7.00
CA ASN A 203 8.33 14.66 -7.93
C ASN A 203 8.92 16.06 -7.63
N VAL A 204 9.91 16.20 -6.74
CA VAL A 204 10.57 17.48 -6.45
C VAL A 204 11.79 17.65 -7.37
N GLY A 205 11.52 18.06 -8.61
CA GLY A 205 12.51 18.58 -9.56
C GLY A 205 12.80 17.69 -10.78
N ARG A 206 13.08 18.34 -11.92
CA ARG A 206 13.43 17.72 -13.23
C ARG A 206 14.58 16.69 -13.17
N LEU A 207 15.40 16.67 -12.11
CA LEU A 207 16.65 15.92 -12.03
C LEU A 207 16.62 14.71 -11.07
N ARG A 208 15.60 14.54 -10.21
CA ARG A 208 15.56 13.46 -9.19
C ARG A 208 14.66 12.29 -9.60
N SER A 209 13.55 12.55 -10.30
CA SER A 209 12.72 11.48 -10.89
C SER A 209 13.50 10.64 -11.90
N GLU A 210 14.53 11.19 -12.54
CA GLU A 210 15.45 10.48 -13.45
C GLU A 210 16.36 9.49 -12.72
N ARG A 211 16.57 9.63 -11.39
CA ARG A 211 17.49 8.75 -10.65
C ARG A 211 16.84 7.46 -10.17
N THR A 212 15.63 7.49 -9.61
CA THR A 212 15.01 6.28 -9.03
C THR A 212 14.22 5.48 -10.04
N TYR A 213 13.59 6.14 -11.00
CA TYR A 213 12.76 5.49 -12.00
C TYR A 213 13.51 4.38 -12.76
N PRO A 214 14.75 4.59 -13.24
CA PRO A 214 15.50 3.53 -13.89
C PRO A 214 15.76 2.30 -13.01
N PHE A 215 15.98 2.50 -11.71
CA PHE A 215 16.13 1.38 -10.78
C PHE A 215 14.80 0.68 -10.50
N ALA A 216 13.68 1.41 -10.47
CA ALA A 216 12.36 0.80 -10.37
C ALA A 216 12.07 -0.06 -11.60
N CYS A 217 12.28 0.47 -12.81
CA CYS A 217 12.12 -0.26 -14.07
C CYS A 217 13.03 -1.49 -14.12
N SER A 218 14.31 -1.37 -13.75
CA SER A 218 15.21 -2.54 -13.69
C SER A 218 14.69 -3.63 -12.76
N THR A 219 14.03 -3.26 -11.67
CA THR A 219 13.49 -4.24 -10.73
C THR A 219 12.32 -5.02 -11.32
N VAL A 220 11.56 -4.41 -12.22
CA VAL A 220 10.43 -5.05 -12.92
C VAL A 220 10.92 -5.89 -14.10
N TYR A 221 11.87 -5.38 -14.89
CA TYR A 221 12.28 -6.00 -16.15
C TYR A 221 13.52 -6.91 -16.09
N ASP A 222 14.24 -6.95 -14.96
CA ASP A 222 15.34 -7.90 -14.75
C ASP A 222 14.78 -9.31 -14.47
N MET A 223 14.88 -10.20 -15.47
CA MET A 223 14.37 -11.57 -15.39
C MET A 223 15.02 -12.40 -14.30
N ARG A 224 16.20 -12.02 -13.80
CA ARG A 224 16.87 -12.72 -12.69
C ARG A 224 16.06 -12.67 -11.39
N GLY A 225 15.20 -11.65 -11.24
CA GLY A 225 14.30 -11.52 -10.10
C GLY A 225 13.00 -12.35 -10.20
N HIS A 226 12.76 -12.99 -11.35
CA HIS A 226 11.56 -13.74 -11.67
C HIS A 226 11.89 -15.24 -11.71
N THR A 227 11.52 -15.94 -10.64
CA THR A 227 11.79 -17.37 -10.46
C THR A 227 10.47 -18.11 -10.24
N THR A 228 10.52 -19.44 -10.28
CA THR A 228 9.39 -20.28 -9.87
C THR A 228 8.92 -19.97 -8.45
N ARG A 229 9.85 -19.64 -7.53
CA ARG A 229 9.52 -19.35 -6.13
C ARG A 229 8.88 -17.97 -5.94
N THR A 230 9.24 -16.99 -6.76
CA THR A 230 8.55 -15.68 -6.82
C THR A 230 7.26 -15.72 -7.64
N ARG A 231 6.87 -16.89 -8.17
CA ARG A 231 5.68 -17.10 -9.02
C ARG A 231 5.61 -16.13 -10.21
N TRP A 232 6.77 -15.67 -10.71
CA TRP A 232 6.89 -14.70 -11.80
C TRP A 232 6.20 -13.36 -11.52
N GLY A 233 6.00 -13.03 -10.24
CA GLY A 233 5.27 -11.84 -9.80
C GLY A 233 6.05 -11.05 -8.75
N PRO A 234 5.41 -10.04 -8.15
CA PRO A 234 6.02 -9.23 -7.10
C PRO A 234 6.01 -9.98 -5.77
N PHE A 235 6.48 -11.23 -5.74
CA PHE A 235 6.55 -12.05 -4.53
C PHE A 235 7.99 -12.35 -4.14
N ARG A 236 8.22 -12.58 -2.84
CA ARG A 236 9.50 -12.96 -2.27
C ARG A 236 9.89 -14.34 -2.77
N ASP A 237 11.19 -14.55 -2.88
CA ASP A 237 11.76 -15.81 -3.34
C ASP A 237 11.71 -16.89 -2.25
N ASP A 238 11.20 -16.62 -1.04
CA ASP A 238 11.07 -17.62 0.03
C ASP A 238 9.96 -18.65 -0.20
N GLY A 239 9.14 -18.50 -1.24
CA GLY A 239 7.99 -19.38 -1.49
C GLY A 239 6.79 -19.11 -0.57
N SER A 240 6.91 -18.15 0.37
CA SER A 240 5.86 -17.79 1.31
C SER A 240 4.66 -17.10 0.65
N GLY A 241 4.80 -16.66 -0.60
CA GLY A 241 3.80 -15.84 -1.29
C GLY A 241 3.75 -14.39 -0.81
N ARG A 242 4.67 -13.97 0.08
CA ARG A 242 4.83 -12.56 0.52
C ARG A 242 5.16 -11.65 -0.64
N SER A 243 4.65 -10.42 -0.67
CA SER A 243 4.99 -9.50 -1.75
C SER A 243 6.38 -8.82 -1.60
N LYS A 244 7.16 -8.80 -2.69
CA LYS A 244 8.17 -7.77 -2.96
C LYS A 244 7.44 -6.48 -3.31
N ARG A 245 7.50 -5.50 -2.41
CA ARG A 245 6.81 -4.23 -2.59
C ARG A 245 7.66 -3.29 -3.46
N PHE A 246 7.17 -3.01 -4.65
CA PHE A 246 7.83 -2.13 -5.63
C PHE A 246 7.08 -0.80 -5.77
N VAL A 247 7.80 0.18 -6.32
CA VAL A 247 7.29 1.53 -6.54
C VAL A 247 7.17 1.73 -8.05
N ALA A 248 5.94 1.79 -8.57
CA ALA A 248 5.69 2.23 -9.93
C ALA A 248 5.03 3.62 -9.91
N LYS A 249 5.48 4.52 -10.79
CA LYS A 249 4.84 5.83 -11.00
C LYS A 249 3.60 5.61 -11.85
N LEU A 250 2.43 6.13 -11.46
CA LEU A 250 1.33 6.24 -12.40
C LEU A 250 0.25 7.27 -12.00
N PHE A 251 -0.04 8.20 -12.91
CA PHE A 251 -1.11 9.23 -12.94
C PHE A 251 -1.25 10.24 -11.78
N SER A 252 -1.31 11.53 -12.14
CA SER A 252 -1.47 12.66 -11.21
C SER A 252 -2.90 12.86 -10.70
N ASP A 253 -3.90 12.17 -11.22
CA ASP A 253 -5.30 12.52 -10.87
C ASP A 253 -5.90 11.50 -9.90
N VAL A 254 -5.44 10.24 -9.97
CA VAL A 254 -5.86 9.12 -9.13
C VAL A 254 -4.90 8.88 -7.96
N TRP A 255 -3.59 8.91 -8.25
CA TRP A 255 -2.53 8.54 -7.33
C TRP A 255 -1.79 9.75 -6.75
N SER A 256 -2.24 10.98 -7.01
CA SER A 256 -1.62 12.19 -6.44
C SER A 256 -2.03 12.49 -5.01
N THR A 257 -3.08 11.85 -4.52
CA THR A 257 -3.53 12.07 -3.14
C THR A 257 -2.93 11.02 -2.23
N PRO A 258 -2.02 11.39 -1.30
CA PRO A 258 -1.44 10.45 -0.35
C PRO A 258 -2.50 9.74 0.47
N PHE A 259 -2.31 8.43 0.67
CA PHE A 259 -3.20 7.56 1.46
C PHE A 259 -4.66 7.48 1.00
N SER A 260 -5.02 8.16 -0.08
CA SER A 260 -6.40 8.16 -0.58
C SER A 260 -6.76 6.77 -1.11
N GLY A 261 -7.83 6.21 -0.56
CA GLY A 261 -8.32 4.91 -0.97
C GLY A 261 -7.43 3.74 -0.56
N SER A 262 -6.39 3.91 0.26
CA SER A 262 -5.48 2.80 0.66
C SER A 262 -5.89 2.10 1.95
N TRP A 263 -7.19 1.90 2.13
CA TRP A 263 -7.80 1.19 3.25
C TRP A 263 -9.03 0.38 2.81
N ALA A 264 -9.40 -0.63 3.60
CA ALA A 264 -10.40 -1.62 3.21
C ALA A 264 -11.80 -1.01 3.13
N GLY A 265 -12.57 -1.35 2.09
CA GLY A 265 -13.91 -0.78 1.89
C GLY A 265 -13.93 0.71 1.51
N SER A 266 -12.79 1.27 1.12
CA SER A 266 -12.71 2.67 0.67
C SER A 266 -13.28 2.91 -0.73
N TYR A 267 -13.51 1.85 -1.50
CA TYR A 267 -14.12 1.93 -2.82
C TYR A 267 -15.62 2.22 -2.74
N MET A 268 -16.03 3.34 -3.32
CA MET A 268 -17.41 3.74 -3.49
C MET A 268 -17.82 3.52 -4.95
N PRO A 269 -18.73 2.58 -5.24
CA PRO A 269 -19.26 2.43 -6.58
C PRO A 269 -20.03 3.71 -6.96
N THR A 270 -19.81 4.20 -8.18
CA THR A 270 -20.59 5.33 -8.71
C THR A 270 -22.05 4.93 -8.86
N PRO A 271 -23.02 5.84 -8.62
CA PRO A 271 -24.44 5.53 -8.76
C PRO A 271 -24.72 4.97 -10.16
N THR A 272 -25.22 3.74 -10.22
CA THR A 272 -25.66 3.14 -11.49
C THR A 272 -26.89 3.88 -12.00
N PRO A 273 -27.01 4.15 -13.31
CA PRO A 273 -28.26 4.67 -13.86
C PRO A 273 -29.37 3.70 -13.53
N SER A 274 -30.52 4.22 -13.09
CA SER A 274 -31.67 3.39 -12.74
C SER A 274 -32.30 2.76 -14.00
N PRO A 275 -32.71 1.48 -13.95
CA PRO A 275 -32.61 0.58 -12.80
C PRO A 275 -31.18 0.02 -12.62
N ALA A 276 -30.74 -0.09 -11.36
CA ALA A 276 -29.48 -0.75 -11.04
C ALA A 276 -29.52 -2.21 -11.53
N PRO A 277 -28.43 -2.74 -12.12
CA PRO A 277 -28.35 -4.16 -12.47
C PRO A 277 -28.60 -5.01 -11.22
N ALA A 278 -29.50 -5.99 -11.31
CA ALA A 278 -29.71 -6.94 -10.23
C ALA A 278 -28.45 -7.81 -10.09
N LEU A 279 -27.76 -7.69 -8.95
CA LEU A 279 -26.64 -8.57 -8.62
C LEU A 279 -27.17 -9.96 -8.29
N SER A 280 -26.47 -10.99 -8.79
CA SER A 280 -26.73 -12.38 -8.44
C SER A 280 -26.36 -12.67 -6.97
N SER A 281 -26.90 -13.76 -6.43
CA SER A 281 -26.56 -14.23 -5.08
C SER A 281 -25.06 -14.48 -4.90
N LEU A 282 -24.38 -14.88 -5.98
CA LEU A 282 -22.94 -15.12 -5.98
C LEU A 282 -22.16 -13.82 -5.85
N GLU A 283 -22.54 -12.79 -6.60
CA GLU A 283 -21.90 -11.46 -6.57
C GLU A 283 -22.13 -10.75 -5.23
N LEU A 284 -23.29 -10.95 -4.60
CA LEU A 284 -23.55 -10.46 -3.24
C LEU A 284 -22.71 -11.16 -2.18
N SER A 285 -22.26 -12.39 -2.45
CA SER A 285 -21.42 -13.19 -1.55
C SER A 285 -19.92 -12.93 -1.72
N ASP A 286 -19.53 -12.09 -2.69
CA ASP A 286 -18.14 -11.78 -2.99
C ASP A 286 -17.56 -10.74 -2.00
N PRO A 287 -16.60 -11.11 -1.15
CA PRO A 287 -16.00 -10.18 -0.20
C PRO A 287 -15.05 -9.17 -0.84
N TYR A 288 -14.51 -9.43 -2.04
CA TYR A 288 -13.51 -8.57 -2.68
C TYR A 288 -14.11 -7.49 -3.57
N GLY A 289 -15.34 -7.66 -4.04
CA GLY A 289 -16.00 -6.72 -4.95
C GLY A 289 -15.41 -6.76 -6.36
N VAL A 290 -15.17 -7.97 -6.88
CA VAL A 290 -14.60 -8.25 -8.19
C VAL A 290 -15.55 -7.83 -9.32
N THR A 291 -16.83 -8.12 -9.13
CA THR A 291 -17.86 -7.87 -10.15
C THR A 291 -18.01 -6.38 -10.40
N GLY A 292 -17.85 -6.00 -11.66
CA GLY A 292 -18.00 -4.63 -12.07
C GLY A 292 -17.34 -4.36 -13.41
N THR A 293 -17.68 -3.22 -13.97
CA THR A 293 -16.83 -2.62 -15.01
C THR A 293 -15.81 -1.76 -14.29
N TRP A 294 -14.54 -2.15 -14.37
CA TRP A 294 -13.40 -1.36 -13.94
C TRP A 294 -13.16 -0.30 -15.03
N TYR A 295 -14.15 0.59 -15.16
CA TYR A 295 -14.17 1.81 -15.97
C TYR A 295 -15.40 2.65 -15.59
N ARG A 296 -15.22 3.61 -14.68
CA ARG A 296 -16.07 4.80 -14.59
C ARG A 296 -15.32 5.92 -13.87
N THR A 297 -14.78 6.84 -14.67
CA THR A 297 -14.26 8.17 -14.32
C THR A 297 -13.61 8.32 -12.93
N ASN A 298 -12.28 8.46 -13.00
CA ASN A 298 -11.29 8.58 -11.93
C ASN A 298 -11.13 7.28 -11.13
N SER A 299 -10.06 6.56 -11.48
CA SER A 299 -9.42 5.53 -10.63
C SER A 299 -10.01 4.12 -10.70
N SER A 300 -9.87 3.47 -11.85
CA SER A 300 -9.46 2.05 -11.94
C SER A 300 -9.39 1.66 -13.41
N ILE A 301 -8.17 1.65 -13.93
CA ILE A 301 -7.83 1.18 -15.28
C ILE A 301 -6.65 0.23 -15.08
N GLN A 302 -6.68 -0.96 -15.69
CA GLN A 302 -5.47 -1.78 -15.72
C GLN A 302 -4.49 -1.10 -16.67
N VAL A 303 -3.34 -0.72 -16.13
CA VAL A 303 -2.31 -0.07 -16.92
C VAL A 303 -1.19 -1.04 -17.14
N VAL A 304 -0.90 -1.29 -18.41
CA VAL A 304 0.22 -2.12 -18.81
C VAL A 304 1.31 -1.18 -19.30
N CYS A 305 2.42 -1.16 -18.58
CA CYS A 305 3.67 -0.57 -19.04
C CYS A 305 4.54 -1.70 -19.57
N PHE A 306 5.11 -1.51 -20.75
CA PHE A 306 6.05 -2.47 -21.31
C PHE A 306 7.19 -1.77 -22.04
N LEU A 307 8.35 -2.42 -22.00
CA LEU A 307 9.51 -2.09 -22.81
C LEU A 307 9.32 -2.61 -24.24
N ASP A 308 9.96 -1.95 -25.20
CA ASP A 308 10.15 -2.54 -26.52
C ASP A 308 10.85 -3.90 -26.37
N TYR A 309 10.45 -4.87 -27.20
CA TYR A 309 11.00 -6.22 -27.14
C TYR A 309 12.52 -6.24 -27.31
N ASN A 310 13.08 -5.40 -28.20
CA ASN A 310 14.52 -5.36 -28.43
C ASN A 310 15.25 -4.82 -27.20
N ASP A 311 14.73 -3.76 -26.57
CA ASP A 311 15.30 -3.20 -25.35
C ASP A 311 15.25 -4.22 -24.20
N PHE A 312 14.11 -4.89 -24.02
CA PHE A 312 13.94 -5.95 -23.03
C PHE A 312 14.89 -7.13 -23.27
N PHE A 313 15.02 -7.58 -24.51
CA PHE A 313 15.88 -8.68 -24.91
C PHE A 313 17.35 -8.34 -24.69
N ASN A 314 17.81 -7.18 -25.18
CA ASN A 314 19.19 -6.72 -25.03
C ASN A 314 19.56 -6.51 -23.56
N TYR A 315 18.62 -6.04 -22.74
CA TYR A 315 18.82 -5.86 -21.31
C TYR A 315 19.06 -7.19 -20.58
N ASN A 316 18.30 -8.23 -20.94
CA ASN A 316 18.35 -9.52 -20.24
C ASN A 316 19.38 -10.49 -20.82
N PHE A 317 19.70 -10.40 -22.11
CA PHE A 317 20.57 -11.32 -22.83
C PHE A 317 21.74 -10.61 -23.58
N PRO A 318 22.57 -9.82 -22.88
CA PRO A 318 23.72 -9.18 -23.51
C PRO A 318 24.77 -10.22 -23.96
N MET A 319 25.40 -10.00 -25.11
CA MET A 319 26.52 -10.84 -25.54
C MET A 319 27.69 -10.68 -24.57
N GLY A 320 28.12 -11.78 -23.93
CA GLY A 320 29.22 -11.78 -22.95
C GLY A 320 28.83 -11.10 -21.63
N ASP A 321 27.70 -11.52 -21.04
CA ASP A 321 27.12 -10.90 -19.84
C ASP A 321 28.15 -10.71 -18.71
N PRO A 322 28.56 -9.46 -18.43
CA PRO A 322 29.61 -9.18 -17.46
C PRO A 322 29.09 -9.17 -16.02
N PHE A 323 27.77 -9.27 -15.82
CA PHE A 323 27.14 -9.15 -14.50
C PHE A 323 26.86 -10.51 -13.87
N PRO A 324 27.38 -10.79 -12.66
CA PRO A 324 27.04 -11.97 -11.89
C PRO A 324 25.52 -12.16 -11.71
N THR A 325 25.03 -13.39 -11.78
CA THR A 325 23.59 -13.73 -11.71
C THR A 325 22.92 -13.33 -10.38
N ASN A 326 23.70 -13.27 -9.30
CA ASN A 326 23.26 -12.90 -7.95
C ASN A 326 23.17 -11.38 -7.72
N LEU A 327 23.55 -10.57 -8.70
CA LEU A 327 23.46 -9.12 -8.64
C LEU A 327 22.34 -8.60 -9.56
N PRO A 328 21.52 -7.64 -9.09
CA PRO A 328 20.58 -6.93 -9.93
C PRO A 328 21.34 -6.13 -10.98
N ARG A 329 20.80 -6.10 -12.19
CA ARG A 329 21.33 -5.27 -13.27
C ARG A 329 21.23 -3.78 -12.93
N PRO A 330 22.03 -2.90 -13.58
CA PRO A 330 21.92 -1.46 -13.40
C PRO A 330 20.52 -0.94 -13.81
N GLY A 331 20.19 0.26 -13.34
CA GLY A 331 18.95 0.93 -13.71
C GLY A 331 18.81 1.07 -15.23
N ILE A 332 17.61 0.82 -15.75
CA ILE A 332 17.31 0.91 -17.19
C ILE A 332 16.51 2.19 -17.47
N SER A 333 17.02 3.02 -18.37
CA SER A 333 16.39 4.29 -18.75
C SER A 333 16.08 4.30 -20.24
N VAL A 334 15.03 3.60 -20.62
CA VAL A 334 14.51 3.55 -21.99
C VAL A 334 13.03 3.94 -21.99
N GLY A 335 12.47 4.25 -23.15
CA GLY A 335 11.05 4.60 -23.27
C GLY A 335 10.15 3.40 -22.96
N GLU A 336 9.13 3.61 -22.13
CA GLU A 336 8.06 2.63 -21.90
C GLU A 336 6.81 3.02 -22.67
N ALA A 337 6.17 2.03 -23.29
CA ALA A 337 4.82 2.20 -23.81
C ALA A 337 3.83 1.94 -22.67
N THR A 338 2.90 2.88 -22.48
CA THR A 338 1.78 2.72 -21.54
C THR A 338 0.50 2.46 -22.32
N ARG A 339 -0.29 1.47 -21.90
CA ARG A 339 -1.60 1.16 -22.46
C ARG A 339 -2.65 1.07 -21.37
N LEU A 340 -3.83 1.57 -21.68
CA LEU A 340 -5.01 1.58 -20.82
C LEU A 340 -5.96 0.45 -21.23
N ILE A 341 -6.23 -0.46 -20.30
CA ILE A 341 -7.11 -1.61 -20.50
C ILE A 341 -8.31 -1.47 -19.57
N ILE A 342 -9.50 -1.48 -20.18
CA ILE A 342 -10.78 -1.58 -19.49
C ILE A 342 -11.04 -3.06 -19.18
N LEU A 343 -11.39 -3.37 -17.93
CA LEU A 343 -11.81 -4.71 -17.53
C LEU A 343 -13.29 -4.72 -17.16
N LYS A 344 -14.03 -5.70 -17.67
CA LYS A 344 -15.39 -6.00 -17.22
C LYS A 344 -15.41 -7.40 -16.64
N LEU A 345 -15.46 -7.49 -15.32
CA LEU A 345 -15.32 -8.75 -14.58
C LEU A 345 -16.66 -9.17 -13.98
N ARG A 346 -16.86 -10.49 -13.87
CA ARG A 346 -17.96 -11.13 -13.14
C ARG A 346 -17.44 -12.33 -12.37
N VAL A 347 -17.97 -12.53 -11.17
CA VAL A 347 -17.66 -13.71 -10.36
C VAL A 347 -18.32 -14.95 -10.98
N THR A 348 -17.59 -16.04 -11.02
CA THR A 348 -18.05 -17.32 -11.57
C THR A 348 -18.15 -18.41 -10.52
N HIS A 349 -17.26 -18.39 -9.53
CA HIS A 349 -17.20 -19.42 -8.49
C HIS A 349 -16.57 -18.86 -7.21
N ILE A 350 -17.00 -19.36 -6.05
CA ILE A 350 -16.44 -19.03 -4.74
C ILE A 350 -16.20 -20.36 -4.01
N GLU A 351 -14.98 -20.56 -3.54
CA GLU A 351 -14.58 -21.76 -2.82
C GLU A 351 -13.84 -21.42 -1.50
N PRO A 352 -13.81 -22.33 -0.53
CA PRO A 352 -13.03 -22.15 0.69
C PRO A 352 -11.53 -21.93 0.39
N PRO A 353 -10.80 -21.20 1.26
CA PRO A 353 -9.37 -20.98 1.08
C PRO A 353 -8.58 -22.29 1.11
N GLY A 354 -7.53 -22.39 0.28
CA GLY A 354 -6.61 -23.52 0.31
C GLY A 354 -5.71 -23.47 1.55
N PRO A 355 -4.93 -24.55 1.82
CA PRO A 355 -4.01 -24.60 2.97
C PRO A 355 -2.94 -23.50 2.96
N ASP A 356 -2.53 -23.04 1.77
CA ASP A 356 -1.50 -22.02 1.58
C ASP A 356 -2.07 -20.59 1.42
N ASP A 357 -3.38 -20.41 1.60
CA ASP A 357 -4.06 -19.12 1.50
C ASP A 357 -4.36 -18.52 2.88
N GLY A 358 -4.70 -17.24 2.94
CA GLY A 358 -5.24 -16.63 4.16
C GLY A 358 -6.62 -17.19 4.47
N GLN A 359 -6.84 -17.62 5.71
CA GLN A 359 -8.04 -18.39 6.09
C GLN A 359 -9.27 -17.51 6.40
N GLU A 360 -9.11 -16.19 6.42
CA GLU A 360 -10.18 -15.25 6.78
C GLU A 360 -11.22 -15.04 5.68
N LEU A 361 -10.85 -15.22 4.40
CA LEU A 361 -11.72 -15.00 3.25
C LEU A 361 -11.59 -16.14 2.21
N PRO A 362 -12.67 -16.42 1.46
CA PRO A 362 -12.67 -17.45 0.41
C PRO A 362 -11.83 -17.08 -0.81
N VAL A 363 -11.59 -18.05 -1.69
CA VAL A 363 -11.04 -17.81 -3.03
C VAL A 363 -12.20 -17.51 -3.98
N VAL A 364 -12.10 -16.39 -4.70
CA VAL A 364 -13.11 -15.94 -5.67
C VAL A 364 -12.55 -16.07 -7.08
N HIS A 365 -13.22 -16.85 -7.91
CA HIS A 365 -12.92 -17.00 -9.33
C HIS A 365 -13.74 -16.03 -10.14
N PHE A 366 -13.12 -15.45 -11.17
CA PHE A 366 -13.79 -14.51 -12.05
C PHE A 366 -13.43 -14.75 -13.51
N THR A 367 -14.32 -14.27 -14.37
CA THR A 367 -14.06 -14.14 -15.79
C THR A 367 -14.52 -12.77 -16.27
N GLY A 368 -14.04 -12.33 -17.41
CA GLY A 368 -14.37 -11.03 -17.93
C GLY A 368 -13.84 -10.78 -19.32
N ASP A 369 -14.06 -9.56 -19.77
CA ASP A 369 -13.58 -9.05 -21.04
C ASP A 369 -12.61 -7.90 -20.76
N SER A 370 -11.47 -7.90 -21.44
CA SER A 370 -10.51 -6.80 -21.39
C SER A 370 -10.46 -6.10 -22.74
N ARG A 371 -10.54 -4.76 -22.77
CA ARG A 371 -10.51 -3.96 -24.01
C ARG A 371 -9.56 -2.78 -23.91
N LEU A 372 -8.72 -2.58 -24.93
CA LEU A 372 -7.87 -1.38 -25.04
C LEU A 372 -8.72 -0.11 -25.23
N LEU A 373 -8.33 0.98 -24.56
CA LEU A 373 -9.04 2.27 -24.64
C LEU A 373 -8.73 3.04 -25.93
N ASP A 374 -7.50 2.96 -26.44
CA ASP A 374 -6.99 3.87 -27.47
C ASP A 374 -7.12 3.35 -28.93
N ASP A 375 -7.38 2.06 -29.15
CA ASP A 375 -7.52 1.52 -30.51
C ASP A 375 -8.98 1.45 -30.94
N GLY A 376 -9.41 2.48 -31.67
CA GLY A 376 -10.59 2.40 -32.52
C GLY A 376 -10.35 1.40 -33.64
N TRP A 377 -11.12 0.30 -33.61
CA TRP A 377 -11.34 -0.62 -34.74
C TRP A 377 -10.40 -1.83 -34.94
N ASP A 378 -9.55 -2.24 -34.00
CA ASP A 378 -8.88 -3.55 -34.11
C ASP A 378 -9.73 -4.68 -33.49
N ALA A 379 -10.07 -5.70 -34.29
CA ALA A 379 -10.81 -6.88 -33.84
C ALA A 379 -10.03 -7.72 -32.80
N ASN A 380 -8.72 -7.47 -32.69
CA ASN A 380 -7.83 -8.11 -31.72
C ASN A 380 -7.70 -7.32 -30.40
N ALA A 381 -8.40 -6.20 -30.25
CA ALA A 381 -8.31 -5.30 -29.08
C ALA A 381 -9.11 -5.79 -27.86
N SER A 382 -9.86 -6.88 -27.99
CA SER A 382 -10.59 -7.54 -26.90
C SER A 382 -10.05 -8.94 -26.64
N SER A 383 -9.71 -9.23 -25.40
CA SER A 383 -9.39 -10.59 -24.95
C SER A 383 -10.32 -11.01 -23.82
N GLU A 384 -10.61 -12.31 -23.77
CA GLU A 384 -11.26 -12.90 -22.61
C GLU A 384 -10.25 -12.93 -21.45
N LEU A 385 -10.74 -12.78 -20.23
CA LEU A 385 -9.96 -12.81 -19.02
C LEU A 385 -10.54 -13.88 -18.10
N LYS A 386 -9.68 -14.64 -17.44
CA LYS A 386 -10.03 -15.47 -16.28
C LYS A 386 -9.04 -15.23 -15.16
N GLY A 387 -9.46 -15.41 -13.92
CA GLY A 387 -8.57 -15.20 -12.80
C GLY A 387 -9.14 -15.59 -11.45
N THR A 388 -8.33 -15.37 -10.42
CA THR A 388 -8.68 -15.63 -9.03
C THR A 388 -8.25 -14.46 -8.15
N VAL A 389 -9.07 -14.17 -7.14
CA VAL A 389 -8.75 -13.29 -6.02
C VAL A 389 -8.77 -14.10 -4.74
N ARG A 390 -7.75 -13.91 -3.89
CA ARG A 390 -7.61 -14.64 -2.62
C ARG A 390 -6.76 -13.86 -1.63
N LEU A 391 -6.77 -14.26 -0.36
CA LEU A 391 -5.82 -13.74 0.63
C LEU A 391 -4.50 -14.51 0.58
N THR A 392 -3.39 -13.79 0.72
CA THR A 392 -2.11 -14.40 1.13
C THR A 392 -2.19 -14.82 2.60
N THR A 393 -1.25 -15.64 3.04
CA THR A 393 -1.12 -16.04 4.46
C THR A 393 -0.92 -14.85 5.42
N GLU A 394 -0.51 -13.69 4.90
CA GLU A 394 -0.34 -12.45 5.67
C GLU A 394 -1.53 -11.48 5.58
N GLY A 395 -2.62 -11.90 4.92
CA GLY A 395 -3.85 -11.09 4.79
C GLY A 395 -3.82 -10.05 3.66
N GLU A 396 -2.86 -10.13 2.74
CA GLU A 396 -2.84 -9.27 1.54
C GLU A 396 -3.78 -9.85 0.48
N VAL A 397 -4.54 -8.99 -0.23
CA VAL A 397 -5.43 -9.47 -1.30
C VAL A 397 -4.63 -9.64 -2.58
N ARG A 398 -4.45 -10.88 -3.00
CA ARG A 398 -3.74 -11.25 -4.23
C ARG A 398 -4.70 -11.40 -5.39
N TRP A 399 -4.32 -10.82 -6.52
CA TRP A 399 -5.01 -10.94 -7.80
C TRP A 399 -4.13 -11.70 -8.78
N THR A 400 -4.71 -12.70 -9.44
CA THR A 400 -4.08 -13.41 -10.55
C THR A 400 -5.06 -13.42 -11.71
N SER A 401 -4.62 -13.01 -12.90
CA SER A 401 -5.43 -13.09 -14.12
C SER A 401 -4.61 -13.56 -15.31
N SER A 402 -5.26 -14.27 -16.23
CA SER A 402 -4.72 -14.68 -17.52
C SER A 402 -5.65 -14.16 -18.63
N SER A 403 -5.06 -13.45 -19.60
CA SER A 403 -5.74 -13.08 -20.85
C SER A 403 -5.69 -14.24 -21.84
N ILE A 404 -6.82 -14.52 -22.45
CA ILE A 404 -7.03 -15.60 -23.40
C ILE A 404 -7.35 -14.97 -24.75
N TYR A 405 -6.63 -15.42 -25.77
CA TYR A 405 -6.81 -14.98 -27.14
C TYR A 405 -6.86 -16.22 -28.05
N ASN A 406 -7.96 -16.37 -28.82
CA ASN A 406 -8.20 -17.55 -29.65
C ASN A 406 -8.05 -18.89 -28.91
N GLY A 407 -8.43 -18.92 -27.63
CA GLY A 407 -8.32 -20.11 -26.77
C GLY A 407 -6.95 -20.35 -26.12
N GLU A 408 -5.94 -19.53 -26.42
CA GLU A 408 -4.60 -19.64 -25.85
C GLU A 408 -4.31 -18.51 -24.84
N GLU A 409 -3.66 -18.85 -23.73
CA GLU A 409 -3.22 -17.86 -22.74
C GLU A 409 -2.03 -17.05 -23.27
N ARG A 410 -2.16 -15.72 -23.30
CA ARG A 410 -1.10 -14.82 -23.81
C ARG A 410 -0.36 -14.08 -22.72
N TRP A 411 -1.12 -13.43 -21.83
CA TRP A 411 -0.55 -12.64 -20.75
C TRP A 411 -1.08 -13.11 -19.42
N LYS A 412 -0.18 -13.25 -18.46
CA LYS A 412 -0.51 -13.47 -17.06
C LYS A 412 -0.15 -12.23 -16.25
N SER A 413 -1.05 -11.79 -15.39
CA SER A 413 -0.85 -10.70 -14.46
C SER A 413 -0.99 -11.19 -13.02
N GLU A 414 -0.06 -10.79 -12.17
CA GLU A 414 0.00 -11.09 -10.74
C GLU A 414 0.17 -9.78 -9.98
N GLY A 415 -0.68 -9.51 -8.99
CA GLY A 415 -0.66 -8.25 -8.25
C GLY A 415 -1.25 -8.36 -6.84
N VAL A 416 -1.06 -7.31 -6.04
CA VAL A 416 -1.50 -7.26 -4.65
C VAL A 416 -2.24 -5.96 -4.40
N GLN A 417 -3.51 -6.05 -4.00
CA GLN A 417 -4.35 -4.90 -3.73
C GLN A 417 -3.80 -4.05 -2.59
N VAL A 418 -3.54 -2.79 -2.88
CA VAL A 418 -3.10 -1.82 -1.88
C VAL A 418 -4.27 -1.43 -1.02
N GLY A 419 -4.17 -1.57 0.30
CA GLY A 419 -5.22 -1.17 1.25
C GLY A 419 -6.22 -2.25 1.63
N GLY A 420 -6.09 -3.47 1.11
CA GLY A 420 -6.94 -4.61 1.49
C GLY A 420 -8.20 -4.74 0.63
N ALA A 421 -9.14 -5.57 1.09
CA ALA A 421 -10.35 -5.89 0.34
C ALA A 421 -11.22 -4.66 0.08
N ARG A 422 -11.75 -4.54 -1.15
CA ARG A 422 -12.59 -3.39 -1.59
C ARG A 422 -11.92 -2.03 -1.40
N SER A 423 -10.60 -2.00 -1.40
CA SER A 423 -9.82 -0.78 -1.37
C SER A 423 -9.87 -0.09 -2.75
N ALA A 424 -10.09 1.22 -2.76
CA ALA A 424 -10.18 2.03 -3.97
C ALA A 424 -8.81 2.28 -4.62
N ARG A 425 -7.70 1.99 -3.91
CA ARG A 425 -6.36 2.30 -4.39
C ARG A 425 -5.99 1.51 -5.65
N GLY A 426 -6.43 0.27 -5.76
CA GLY A 426 -6.09 -0.63 -6.87
C GLY A 426 -5.10 -1.74 -6.49
N VAL A 427 -4.62 -2.45 -7.51
CA VAL A 427 -3.82 -3.68 -7.45
C VAL A 427 -2.40 -3.46 -7.93
#